data_AF-A0A2R8ZG46-F1
#
_entry.id   AF-A0A2R8ZG46-F1
#
_cell.length_a   1.000
_cell.length_b   1.000
_cell.length_c   1.000
_cell.angle_alpha   90.00
_cell.angle_beta   90.00
_cell.angle_gamma   90.00
#
_symmetry.space_group_name_H-M   'P 1'
#
loop_
_entity.id
_entity.type
_entity.pdbx_description
1 polymer ?
#
loop_
_entity_poly.entity_id
_entity_poly.type
_entity_poly.pdbx_seq_one_letter_code
_entity_poly.pdbx_strand_id
1 'polypeptide(L)' 'MRVVVIGAGVIGLSTALCIHERYHSVLQPLDIKVYADRFTPLTTTDVAAGLWQPYLSDPNNPQEANWDYRH' A
#
# COMPACT_ATOMS: atom_id res chain seq x y z
N MET A 1 0.18 1.71 21.61
CA MET A 1 -0.66 2.26 20.52
C MET A 1 -1.37 1.12 19.81
N ARG A 2 -2.62 1.32 19.39
CA ARG A 2 -3.36 0.37 18.54
C ARG A 2 -3.48 0.99 17.15
N VAL A 3 -3.02 0.27 16.14
CA VAL A 3 -3.02 0.73 14.74
C VAL A 3 -3.89 -0.23 13.94
N VAL A 4 -4.82 0.32 13.16
CA VAL A 4 -5.59 -0.44 12.17
C VAL A 4 -5.17 0.02 10.79
N VAL A 5 -4.62 -0.90 10.00
CA VAL A 5 -4.31 -0.68 8.58
C VAL A 5 -5.48 -1.18 7.76
N ILE A 6 -6.02 -0.35 6.87
CA ILE A 6 -7.13 -0.70 6.00
C ILE A 6 -6.58 -1.07 4.62
N GLY A 7 -6.87 -2.29 4.18
CA GLY A 7 -6.42 -2.85 2.91
C GLY A 7 -5.34 -3.92 3.07
N ALA A 8 -5.53 -5.06 2.40
CA ALA A 8 -4.63 -6.22 2.45
C ALA A 8 -3.90 -6.49 1.12
N GLY A 9 -3.79 -5.49 0.23
CA GLY A 9 -2.91 -5.54 -0.94
C GLY A 9 -1.45 -5.20 -0.59
N VAL A 10 -0.56 -5.12 -1.60
CA VAL A 10 0.89 -4.88 -1.38
C VAL A 10 1.17 -3.64 -0.54
N ILE A 11 0.44 -2.55 -0.77
CA ILE A 11 0.65 -1.30 -0.03
C ILE A 11 0.26 -1.46 1.45
N GLY A 12 -0.89 -2.06 1.74
CA GLY A 12 -1.35 -2.22 3.12
C GLY A 12 -0.46 -3.16 3.93
N LEU A 13 -0.12 -4.32 3.39
CA LEU A 13 0.71 -5.31 4.08
C LEU A 13 2.16 -4.83 4.26
N SER A 14 2.77 -4.21 3.24
CA SER A 14 4.12 -3.64 3.37
C SER A 14 4.18 -2.49 4.38
N THR A 15 3.15 -1.64 4.41
CA THR A 15 3.04 -0.56 5.40
C THR A 15 2.89 -1.12 6.82
N ALA A 16 2.02 -2.11 7.03
CA ALA A 16 1.83 -2.75 8.33
C ALA A 16 3.14 -3.39 8.84
N LEU A 17 3.87 -4.08 7.95
CA LEU A 17 5.16 -4.67 8.25
C LEU A 17 6.20 -3.60 8.61
N CYS A 18 6.34 -2.57 7.79
CA CYS A 18 7.28 -1.47 8.01
C CYS A 18 7.07 -0.78 9.36
N ILE A 19 5.80 -0.51 9.73
CA ILE A 19 5.46 0.05 11.05
C ILE A 19 5.85 -0.92 12.15
N HIS A 20 5.52 -2.20 12.02
CA HIS A 20 5.83 -3.21 13.02
C HIS A 20 7.36 -3.31 13.24
N GLU A 21 8.13 -3.49 12.17
CA GLU A 21 9.60 -3.61 12.23
C GLU A 21 10.25 -2.38 12.85
N ARG A 22 9.78 -1.18 12.49
CA ARG A 22 10.41 0.06 12.97
C ARG A 22 10.11 0.35 14.43
N TYR A 23 8.92 -0.01 14.93
CA TYR A 23 8.40 0.52 16.18
C TYR A 23 8.11 -0.52 17.26
N HIS A 24 8.06 -1.82 16.95
CA HIS A 24 7.71 -2.86 17.93
C HIS A 24 8.66 -2.92 19.14
N SER A 25 9.95 -2.59 18.95
CA SER A 25 10.95 -2.58 20.02
C SER A 25 10.93 -1.34 20.91
N VAL A 26 10.44 -0.21 20.40
CA VAL A 26 10.48 1.09 21.10
C VAL A 26 9.12 1.53 21.65
N LEU A 27 8.03 0.99 21.12
CA LEU A 27 6.66 1.28 21.56
C LEU A 27 6.01 0.00 22.09
N GLN A 28 5.87 -0.11 23.41
CA GLN A 28 5.22 -1.24 24.07
C GLN A 28 4.06 -0.74 24.96
N PRO A 29 2.82 -1.22 24.77
CA PRO A 29 2.39 -2.20 23.76
C PRO A 29 2.13 -1.56 22.38
N LEU A 30 2.55 -2.23 21.31
CA LEU A 30 2.16 -1.93 19.91
C LEU A 30 1.30 -3.08 19.38
N ASP A 31 0.03 -2.78 19.09
CA ASP A 31 -0.95 -3.71 18.53
C ASP A 31 -1.32 -3.23 17.11
N ILE A 32 -1.05 -4.05 16.10
CA ILE A 32 -1.30 -3.73 14.70
C ILE A 32 -2.27 -4.77 14.15
N LYS A 33 -3.36 -4.29 13.53
CA LYS A 33 -4.37 -5.12 12.88
C LYS A 33 -4.59 -4.65 11.45
N VAL A 34 -4.82 -5.60 10.55
CA VAL A 34 -5.16 -5.31 9.15
C VAL A 34 -6.62 -5.66 8.92
N TYR A 35 -7.43 -4.70 8.48
CA TYR A 35 -8.82 -4.92 8.08
C TYR A 35 -8.95 -4.75 6.57
N ALA A 36 -9.60 -5.70 5.92
CA ALA A 36 -9.90 -5.64 4.49
C ALA A 36 -11.16 -6.45 4.18
N ASP A 37 -11.86 -6.05 3.12
CA ASP A 37 -12.99 -6.77 2.53
C ASP A 37 -12.55 -7.80 1.47
N ARG A 38 -11.30 -7.70 1.01
CA ARG A 38 -10.62 -8.60 0.07
C ARG A 38 -9.21 -8.89 0.55
N PHE A 39 -8.84 -10.17 0.46
CA PHE A 39 -7.49 -10.68 0.72
C PHE A 39 -7.03 -11.48 -0.51
N THR A 40 -5.75 -11.85 -0.58
CA THR A 40 -5.23 -12.74 -1.63
C THR A 40 -6.11 -14.00 -1.76
N PRO A 41 -6.52 -14.40 -2.98
CA PRO A 41 -6.05 -13.93 -4.29
C PRO A 41 -6.94 -12.85 -4.96
N LEU A 42 -7.68 -12.04 -4.20
CA LEU A 42 -8.74 -11.15 -4.71
C LEU A 42 -8.43 -9.66 -4.56
N THR A 43 -7.16 -9.27 -4.43
CA THR A 43 -6.72 -7.87 -4.42
C THR A 43 -6.27 -7.44 -5.82
N THR A 44 -6.25 -6.13 -6.10
CA THR A 44 -5.66 -5.61 -7.35
C THR A 44 -4.19 -6.01 -7.50
N THR A 45 -3.47 -6.18 -6.38
CA THR A 45 -2.07 -6.63 -6.38
C THR A 45 -1.94 -8.05 -6.92
N ASP A 46 -2.88 -8.96 -6.64
CA ASP A 46 -2.78 -10.36 -7.07
C ASP A 46 -2.85 -10.51 -8.60
N VAL A 47 -3.37 -9.49 -9.30
CA VAL A 47 -3.53 -9.46 -10.77
C VAL A 47 -2.47 -8.59 -11.45
N ALA A 48 -1.55 -7.97 -10.69
CA ALA A 48 -0.50 -7.14 -11.25
C ALA A 48 0.50 -7.97 -12.09
N ALA A 49 1.08 -7.37 -13.14
CA ALA A 49 2.05 -8.03 -14.02
C ALA A 49 3.35 -8.46 -13.32
N GLY A 50 3.64 -7.93 -12.13
CA GLY A 50 4.82 -8.29 -11.33
C GLY A 50 6.14 -7.71 -11.82
N LEU A 51 6.15 -6.89 -12.88
CA LEU A 51 7.34 -6.22 -13.38
C LEU A 51 7.55 -4.88 -12.67
N TRP A 52 8.77 -4.65 -12.17
CA TRP A 52 9.17 -3.32 -11.70
C TRP A 52 9.58 -2.45 -12.89
N GLN A 53 8.71 -1.53 -13.28
CA GLN A 53 8.99 -0.56 -14.34
C GLN A 53 8.14 0.70 -14.08
N PRO A 54 8.76 1.85 -13.76
CA PRO A 54 8.06 3.13 -13.71
C PRO A 54 7.51 3.54 -15.08
N TYR A 55 6.59 4.50 -15.10
CA TYR A 55 6.18 5.12 -16.36
C TYR A 55 7.36 5.83 -17.02
N LEU A 56 7.39 5.79 -18.36
CA LEU A 56 8.44 6.40 -19.17
C LEU A 56 8.28 7.92 -19.31
N SER A 57 7.07 8.41 -19.05
CA SER A 57 6.70 9.81 -19.05
C SER A 57 7.32 10.56 -17.87
N ASP A 58 7.62 11.85 -18.11
CA ASP A 58 8.03 12.75 -17.04
C ASP A 58 6.82 13.02 -16.13
N PRO A 59 6.91 12.75 -14.81
CA PRO A 59 5.82 13.02 -13.86
C PRO A 59 5.45 14.51 -13.77
N ASN A 60 6.28 15.44 -14.27
CA ASN A 60 5.95 16.86 -14.38
C ASN A 60 5.17 17.20 -15.66
N ASN A 61 4.84 16.22 -16.50
CA ASN A 61 4.05 16.44 -17.70
C ASN A 61 2.59 16.75 -17.31
N PRO A 62 2.08 17.97 -17.57
CA PRO A 62 0.72 18.37 -17.17
C PRO A 62 -0.40 17.56 -17.86
N GLN A 63 -0.07 16.78 -18.90
CA GLN A 63 -1.02 15.90 -19.57
C GLN A 63 -1.39 14.68 -18.72
N GLU A 64 -0.46 14.14 -17.91
CA GLU A 64 -0.72 13.02 -17.01
C GLU A 64 -1.59 13.42 -15.81
N ALA A 65 -1.32 14.59 -15.23
CA ALA A 65 -2.14 15.14 -14.16
C ALA A 65 -3.62 15.26 -14.58
N ASN A 66 -3.90 15.58 -15.84
CA ASN A 66 -5.25 15.66 -16.38
C ASN A 66 -5.95 14.31 -16.56
N TRP A 67 -5.20 13.20 -16.62
CA TRP A 67 -5.80 11.86 -16.71
C TRP A 67 -6.32 11.39 -15.35
N ASP A 68 -5.63 11.72 -14.26
CA ASP A 68 -6.06 11.41 -12.89
C ASP A 68 -7.38 12.11 -12.51
N TYR A 69 -7.66 13.32 -13.01
CA TYR A 69 -8.90 14.05 -12.69
C TYR A 69 -10.14 13.60 -13.46
N ARG A 70 -10.02 12.68 -14.43
CA ARG A 70 -11.14 12.26 -15.29
C ARG A 70 -11.76 10.92 -14.94
N HIS A 71 -11.39 10.33 -13.79
CA HIS A 71 -11.98 9.09 -13.28
C HIS A 71 -12.81 9.38 -12.03
#